data_AF-A0A9E1KDE2-F1
#
_entry.id   AF-A0A9E1KDE2-F1
#
_cell.length_a   1.000
_cell.length_b   1.000
_cell.length_c   1.000
_cell.angle_alpha   90.00
_cell.angle_beta   90.00
_cell.angle_gamma   90.00
#
_symmetry.space_group_name_H-M   'P 1'
#
loop_
_entity.id
_entity.type
_entity.pdbx_description
1 polymer ?
#
loop_
_entity_poly.entity_id
_entity_poly.type
_entity_poly.pdbx_seq_one_letter_code
_entity_poly.pdbx_strand_id
1 'polypeptide(L)' 'DGYAYQSAQGTIDTVAKLTALGANVDRVATQLSACNIDYQAGSPQRGALITLDLSLTDDASESISLLHQVHVDNVP' A
#
# COMPACT_ATOMS: atom_id res chain seq x y z
N ASP A 1 -7.62 -0.79 -21.25
CA ASP A 1 -7.03 -2.05 -20.77
C ASP A 1 -7.07 -2.11 -19.26
N GLY A 2 -7.68 -3.16 -18.71
CA GLY A 2 -7.92 -3.32 -17.28
C GLY A 2 -8.98 -4.39 -17.01
N TYR A 3 -9.11 -4.80 -15.75
CA TYR A 3 -10.13 -5.74 -15.29
C TYR A 3 -11.36 -5.00 -14.75
N ALA A 4 -12.53 -5.65 -14.78
CA ALA A 4 -13.76 -5.06 -14.25
C ALA A 4 -13.69 -4.87 -12.73
N TYR A 5 -14.29 -3.78 -12.23
CA TYR A 5 -14.41 -3.52 -10.81
C TYR A 5 -15.06 -4.69 -10.08
N GLN A 6 -14.48 -5.04 -8.93
CA GLN A 6 -14.97 -6.10 -8.08
C GLN A 6 -15.61 -5.48 -6.86
N SER A 7 -16.80 -5.94 -6.51
CA SER A 7 -17.51 -5.47 -5.32
C SER A 7 -16.82 -5.87 -4.01
N ALA A 8 -15.96 -6.90 -4.04
CA ALA A 8 -15.19 -7.37 -2.90
C ALA A 8 -13.68 -7.41 -3.21
N GLN A 9 -12.91 -6.47 -2.63
CA GLN A 9 -11.45 -6.41 -2.82
C GLN A 9 -10.74 -7.70 -2.37
N GLY A 10 -11.26 -8.39 -1.34
CA GLY A 10 -10.70 -9.67 -0.88
C GLY A 10 -10.89 -10.85 -1.84
N THR A 11 -11.77 -10.72 -2.85
CA THR A 11 -11.92 -11.79 -3.85
C THR A 11 -10.79 -11.80 -4.88
N ILE A 12 -10.16 -10.65 -5.14
CA ILE A 12 -9.07 -10.46 -6.11
C ILE A 12 -7.86 -9.83 -5.39
N ASP A 13 -7.23 -10.64 -4.55
CA ASP A 13 -6.15 -10.28 -3.63
C ASP A 13 -4.80 -10.89 -4.03
N THR A 14 -4.74 -11.64 -5.13
CA THR A 14 -3.51 -12.24 -5.63
C THR A 14 -3.26 -11.88 -7.08
N VAL A 15 -1.98 -11.83 -7.47
CA VAL A 15 -1.57 -11.59 -8.86
C VAL A 15 -2.25 -12.58 -9.81
N ALA A 16 -2.35 -13.86 -9.45
CA ALA A 16 -3.00 -14.88 -10.27
C ALA A 16 -4.49 -14.60 -10.52
N LYS A 17 -5.20 -14.08 -9.51
CA LYS A 17 -6.61 -13.70 -9.63
C LYS A 17 -6.76 -12.45 -10.50
N LEU A 18 -5.86 -11.47 -10.36
CA LEU A 18 -5.85 -10.27 -11.20
C LEU A 18 -5.57 -10.60 -12.67
N THR A 19 -4.55 -11.41 -12.94
CA THR A 19 -4.18 -11.78 -14.33
C THR A 19 -5.26 -12.61 -15.01
N ALA A 20 -5.96 -13.47 -14.27
CA ALA A 20 -7.10 -14.23 -14.79
C ALA A 20 -8.27 -13.32 -15.26
N LEU A 21 -8.38 -12.11 -14.72
CA LEU A 21 -9.36 -11.11 -15.16
C LEU A 21 -8.85 -10.20 -16.29
N GLY A 22 -7.68 -10.48 -16.86
CA GLY A 22 -7.09 -9.69 -17.94
C GLY A 22 -6.27 -8.49 -17.48
N ALA A 23 -5.87 -8.44 -16.20
CA ALA A 23 -4.93 -7.43 -15.73
C ALA A 23 -3.53 -7.68 -16.31
N ASN A 24 -2.84 -6.61 -16.71
CA ASN A 24 -1.43 -6.66 -17.06
C ASN A 24 -0.56 -6.54 -15.81
N VAL A 25 0.51 -7.33 -15.75
CA VAL A 25 1.53 -7.21 -14.72
C VAL A 25 2.65 -6.35 -15.27
N ASP A 26 2.88 -5.22 -14.64
CA ASP A 26 4.01 -4.35 -14.95
C ASP A 26 4.59 -3.75 -13.66
N ARG A 27 5.84 -3.30 -13.72
CA ARG A 27 6.52 -2.70 -12.59
C ARG A 27 6.10 -1.24 -12.45
N VAL A 28 5.27 -0.96 -11.46
CA VAL A 28 4.70 0.37 -11.21
C VAL A 28 5.65 1.33 -10.47
N ALA A 29 6.69 0.81 -9.81
CA ALA A 29 7.72 1.60 -9.14
C ALA A 29 9.07 0.90 -9.25
N THR A 30 10.11 1.62 -9.68
CA THR A 30 11.46 1.07 -9.86
C THR A 30 12.44 1.52 -8.79
N GLN A 31 12.16 2.65 -8.13
CA GLN A 31 13.05 3.27 -7.14
C GLN A 31 12.75 2.84 -5.71
N LEU A 32 11.68 2.06 -5.45
CA LEU A 32 11.34 1.66 -4.08
C LEU A 32 12.37 0.67 -3.53
N SER A 33 13.21 1.13 -2.59
CA SER A 33 14.30 0.34 -2.00
C SER A 33 13.92 -0.27 -0.65
N ALA A 34 13.01 0.36 0.11
CA ALA A 34 12.41 -0.21 1.30
C ALA A 34 10.97 0.26 1.50
N CYS A 35 10.13 -0.60 2.10
CA CYS A 35 8.75 -0.29 2.43
C CYS A 35 8.41 -0.94 3.77
N ASN A 36 7.88 -0.16 4.71
CA ASN A 36 7.36 -0.63 5.99
C ASN A 36 6.00 -0.03 6.27
N ILE A 37 5.08 -0.86 6.76
CA ILE A 37 3.73 -0.45 7.16
C ILE A 37 3.51 -0.95 8.58
N ASP A 38 3.37 -0.02 9.53
CA ASP A 38 3.04 -0.30 10.92
C ASP A 38 1.61 0.12 11.21
N TYR A 39 0.84 -0.77 11.84
CA TYR A 39 -0.50 -0.48 12.30
C TYR A 39 -0.56 -0.56 13.83
N GLN A 40 -0.84 0.57 14.43
CA GLN A 40 -1.07 0.70 15.85
C GLN A 40 -2.57 0.80 16.09
N ALA A 41 -3.16 -0.29 16.57
CA ALA A 41 -4.58 -0.32 16.90
C ALA A 41 -4.95 0.79 17.90
N GLY A 42 -6.07 1.44 17.63
CA GLY A 42 -6.63 2.47 18.50
C GLY A 42 -7.16 1.88 19.81
N SER A 43 -7.32 2.74 20.81
CA SER A 43 -8.09 2.45 22.02
C SER A 43 -9.36 3.29 22.05
N PRO A 44 -10.31 3.04 22.98
CA PRO A 44 -11.48 3.90 23.13
C PRO A 44 -11.17 5.38 23.41
N GLN A 45 -9.92 5.70 23.80
CA GLN A 45 -9.46 7.05 24.11
C GLN A 45 -8.49 7.62 23.05
N ARG A 46 -8.07 6.83 22.05
CA ARG A 46 -7.09 7.24 21.03
C ARG A 46 -7.36 6.53 19.70
N GLY A 47 -7.48 7.28 18.61
CA GLY A 47 -7.60 6.73 17.25
C GLY A 47 -6.44 5.80 16.89
N ALA A 48 -6.68 4.90 15.94
CA ALA A 48 -5.62 4.02 15.43
C ALA A 48 -4.66 4.82 14.54
N LEU A 49 -3.41 4.38 14.45
CA LEU A 49 -2.38 5.02 13.63
C LEU A 49 -1.84 4.02 12.63
N ILE A 50 -1.88 4.37 11.35
CA ILE A 50 -1.13 3.68 10.31
C ILE A 50 0.09 4.54 9.99
N THR A 51 1.27 3.96 10.11
CA THR A 51 2.53 4.60 9.68
C THR A 51 3.06 3.87 8.46
N LEU A 52 3.26 4.63 7.39
CA LEU A 52 3.89 4.18 6.14
C LEU A 52 5.26 4.82 6.03
N ASP A 53 6.30 4.01 5.92
CA ASP A 53 7.68 4.42 5.66
C ASP A 53 8.12 3.83 4.32
N LEU A 54 8.45 4.70 3.37
CA LEU A 54 8.97 4.33 2.06
C LEU A 54 10.35 4.96 1.88
N SER A 55 11.34 4.13 1.53
CA SER A 55 12.62 4.62 1.02
C SER A 55 12.67 4.45 -0.48
N LEU A 56 12.96 5.54 -1.19
CA LEU A 56 13.20 5.52 -2.63
C LEU A 56 14.67 5.80 -2.89
N THR A 57 15.32 4.92 -3.65
CA THR A 57 16.71 5.07 -4.08
C THR A 57 16.77 5.08 -5.59
N ASP A 58 17.48 6.05 -6.16
CA ASP A 58 17.69 6.14 -7.60
C ASP A 58 18.97 5.42 -8.07
N ASP A 59 19.19 5.40 -9.39
CA ASP A 59 20.35 4.74 -9.99
C ASP A 59 21.67 5.45 -9.69
N ALA A 60 21.63 6.72 -9.26
CA ALA A 60 22.78 7.49 -8.80
C ALA A 60 23.07 7.29 -7.29
N SER A 61 22.33 6.39 -6.63
CA SER A 61 22.38 6.10 -5.19
C SER A 61 21.92 7.25 -4.27
N GLU A 62 21.17 8.22 -4.80
CA GLU A 62 20.45 9.19 -3.98
C GLU A 62 19.25 8.49 -3.30
N SER A 63 19.02 8.78 -2.02
CA SER A 63 17.91 8.18 -1.27
C SER A 63 17.05 9.23 -0.58
N ILE A 64 15.73 9.09 -0.73
CA ILE A 64 14.72 9.87 -0.02
C ILE A 64 13.85 8.95 0.82
N SER A 65 13.44 9.43 2.00
CA SER A 65 12.51 8.72 2.88
C SER A 65 11.20 9.49 3.01
N LEU A 66 10.09 8.83 2.75
CA LEU A 66 8.74 9.34 2.93
C LEU A 66 8.10 8.67 4.14
N LEU A 67 7.82 9.47 5.16
CA LEU A 67 7.01 9.07 6.31
C LEU A 67 5.60 9.64 6.15
N HIS A 68 4.59 8.77 6.15
CA HIS A 68 3.19 9.16 6.10
C HIS A 68 2.43 8.53 7.26
N GLN A 69 1.70 9.35 8.00
CA GLN A 69 0.95 8.95 9.18
C GLN A 69 -0.53 9.25 8.99
N VAL A 70 -1.34 8.19 9.02
CA VAL A 70 -2.79 8.27 8.88
C VAL A 70 -3.45 7.97 10.24
N HIS A 71 -4.13 8.97 10.77
CA HIS A 71 -4.99 8.81 11.95
C HIS A 71 -6.32 8.22 11.48
N VAL A 72 -6.61 7.01 11.91
CA VAL A 72 -7.89 6.36 11.67
C VAL A 72 -8.75 6.62 12.88
N ASP A 73 -9.72 7.53 12.71
CA ASP A 73 -10.73 7.77 13.73
C ASP A 73 -11.57 6.50 13.90
N ASN A 74 -11.70 6.05 15.14
CA ASN A 74 -12.63 4.99 15.49
C ASN A 74 -14.02 5.61 15.60
N VAL A 75 -14.63 5.98 14.46
CA VAL A 75 -16.02 6.45 14.43
C VAL A 75 -16.91 5.20 14.40
N PRO A 76 -17.72 4.94 15.45
CA PRO A 76 -18.69 3.86 15.43
C PRO A 76 -19.85 4.13 14.46
#